data_AF-A0A964VLV3-F1
#
_entry.id   AF-A0A964VLV3-F1
#
_cell.length_a   1.000
_cell.length_b   1.000
_cell.length_c   1.000
_cell.angle_alpha   90.00
_cell.angle_beta   90.00
_cell.angle_gamma   90.00
#
_symmetry.space_group_name_H-M   'P 1'
#
loop_
_entity.id
_entity.type
_entity.pdbx_description
1 polymer ?
#
loop_
_entity_poly.entity_id
_entity_poly.type
_entity_poly.pdbx_seq_one_letter_code
_entity_poly.pdbx_strand_id
1 'polypeptide(L)'
;MDRVLYQPQAATPVDRPHCFAYFISIHNDTEGSVIIKGRKWVVTNERGEVIAVEGDGVVGQSPFIQPGEKFSYNSFHLLDTRWAVAEGSYLGIDSLGRTVLTRIPRFEMTVPPQV
;
A
#
# COMPACT_ATOMS: atom_id res chain seq x y z
N MET A 1 3.02 -7.73 -3.77
CA MET A 1 3.90 -6.55 -3.76
C MET A 1 4.85 -6.73 -4.90
N ASP A 2 4.90 -5.77 -5.82
CA ASP A 2 5.63 -5.95 -7.07
C ASP A 2 7.03 -5.34 -6.94
N ARG A 3 7.14 -4.14 -6.36
CA ARG A 3 8.42 -3.47 -6.04
C ARG A 3 8.22 -2.27 -5.12
N VAL A 4 9.31 -1.88 -4.45
CA VAL A 4 9.43 -0.66 -3.64
C VAL A 4 10.73 0.06 -4.03
N LEU A 5 10.67 1.38 -4.22
CA LEU A 5 11.78 2.19 -4.68
C LEU A 5 11.96 3.41 -3.78
N TYR A 6 13.17 3.64 -3.30
CA TYR A 6 13.54 4.90 -2.66
C TYR A 6 13.73 6.00 -3.72
N GLN A 7 13.09 7.16 -3.51
CA GLN A 7 13.13 8.29 -4.44
C GLN A 7 13.78 9.52 -3.79
N PRO A 8 15.12 9.61 -3.74
CA PRO A 8 15.84 10.70 -3.06
C PRO A 8 15.64 12.08 -3.69
N GLN A 9 15.22 12.13 -4.96
CA GLN A 9 14.99 13.37 -5.71
C GLN A 9 13.51 13.80 -5.72
N ALA A 10 12.62 13.04 -5.06
CA ALA A 10 11.21 13.42 -4.97
C ALA A 10 11.06 14.71 -4.16
N ALA A 11 10.14 15.59 -4.59
CA ALA A 11 9.78 16.76 -3.80
C ALA A 11 9.06 16.30 -2.52
N THR A 12 9.70 16.49 -1.37
CA THR A 12 9.19 16.06 -0.06
C THR A 12 9.17 17.22 0.94
N PRO A 13 8.26 17.19 1.92
CA PRO A 13 8.32 18.07 3.08
C PRO A 13 9.61 17.84 3.89
N VAL A 14 10.10 18.90 4.54
CA VAL A 14 11.33 18.85 5.36
C VAL A 14 11.21 17.88 6.53
N ASP A 15 10.02 17.73 7.11
CA ASP A 15 9.75 16.83 8.24
C ASP A 15 9.69 15.34 7.84
N ARG A 16 9.48 15.03 6.56
CA ARG A 16 9.37 13.66 6.04
C ARG A 16 10.13 13.51 4.72
N PRO A 17 11.47 13.60 4.76
CA PRO A 17 12.29 13.74 3.56
C PRO A 17 12.40 12.46 2.74
N HIS A 18 12.08 11.29 3.31
CA HIS A 18 12.32 10.01 2.66
C HIS A 18 11.07 9.50 1.93
N CYS A 19 11.07 9.61 0.60
CA CYS A 19 10.00 9.09 -0.25
C CYS A 19 10.26 7.64 -0.69
N PHE A 20 9.32 6.75 -0.41
CA PHE A 20 9.32 5.37 -0.89
C PHE A 20 8.11 5.11 -1.76
N ALA A 21 8.32 5.00 -3.07
CA ALA A 21 7.28 4.64 -4.02
C ALA A 21 7.10 3.11 -4.02
N TYR A 22 5.85 2.66 -3.89
CA TYR A 22 5.51 1.25 -3.95
C TYR A 22 4.58 0.95 -5.12
N PHE A 23 4.70 -0.24 -5.68
CA PHE A 23 3.93 -0.74 -6.81
C PHE A 23 3.27 -2.06 -6.38
N ILE A 24 1.93 -2.11 -6.47
CA ILE A 24 1.16 -3.24 -5.99
C ILE A 24 0.15 -3.64 -7.05
N SER A 25 0.09 -4.95 -7.33
CA SER A 25 -1.00 -5.60 -8.04
C SER A 25 -1.92 -6.33 -7.06
N ILE A 26 -3.22 -6.06 -7.17
CA ILE A 26 -4.30 -6.77 -6.47
C ILE A 26 -4.89 -7.75 -7.47
N HIS A 27 -4.74 -9.04 -7.20
CA HIS A 27 -5.26 -10.11 -8.05
C HIS A 27 -6.58 -10.62 -7.47
N ASN A 28 -7.59 -10.78 -8.32
CA ASN A 28 -8.83 -11.45 -7.93
C ASN A 28 -8.78 -12.92 -8.35
N ASP A 29 -8.31 -13.77 -7.44
CA ASP A 29 -8.24 -15.21 -7.63
C ASP A 29 -9.52 -15.94 -7.18
N THR A 30 -10.62 -15.20 -7.00
CA THR A 30 -11.93 -15.76 -6.64
C THR A 30 -12.80 -15.99 -7.88
N GLU A 31 -13.90 -16.73 -7.72
CA GLU A 31 -14.86 -17.02 -8.80
C GLU A 31 -15.83 -15.86 -9.09
N GLY A 32 -15.90 -14.85 -8.21
CA GLY A 32 -16.80 -13.70 -8.32
C GLY A 32 -16.05 -12.39 -8.53
N SER A 33 -16.73 -11.36 -9.03
CA SER A 33 -16.14 -10.02 -9.08
C SER A 33 -16.03 -9.41 -7.69
N VAL A 34 -14.99 -8.60 -7.49
CA VAL A 34 -14.71 -7.92 -6.22
C VAL A 34 -14.52 -6.43 -6.46
N ILE A 35 -15.10 -5.60 -5.60
CA ILE A 35 -14.83 -4.16 -5.55
C ILE A 35 -14.01 -3.86 -4.30
N ILE A 36 -12.82 -3.29 -4.46
CA ILE A 36 -12.07 -2.76 -3.31
C ILE A 36 -12.68 -1.44 -2.87
N LYS A 37 -13.05 -1.35 -1.60
CA LYS A 37 -13.75 -0.22 -0.98
C LYS A 37 -12.84 0.63 -0.10
N GLY A 38 -11.77 0.05 0.41
CA GLY A 38 -10.85 0.78 1.28
C GLY A 38 -9.56 0.03 1.54
N ARG A 39 -8.65 0.72 2.19
CA ARG A 39 -7.35 0.19 2.60
C ARG A 39 -7.00 0.70 3.99
N LYS A 40 -6.28 -0.13 4.73
CA LYS A 40 -5.62 0.23 5.96
C LYS A 40 -4.16 -0.17 5.88
N TRP A 41 -3.29 0.78 6.20
CA TRP A 41 -1.87 0.58 6.37
C TRP A 41 -1.52 0.71 7.85
N VAL A 42 -0.54 -0.07 8.27
CA VAL A 42 0.17 0.05 9.53
C VAL A 42 1.64 0.21 9.17
N VAL A 43 2.21 1.35 9.53
CA VAL A 43 3.61 1.68 9.29
C VAL A 43 4.31 1.78 10.62
N THR A 44 5.36 0.98 10.83
CA THR A 44 6.18 0.99 12.05
C THR A 44 7.59 1.43 11.69
N ASN A 45 8.11 2.48 12.34
CA ASN A 45 9.46 2.98 12.06
C ASN A 45 10.52 2.43 13.03
N GLU A 46 11.78 2.77 12.79
CA GLU A 46 12.93 2.34 13.62
C GLU A 46 12.89 2.81 15.08
N ARG A 47 12.10 3.85 15.38
CA ARG A 47 11.86 4.31 16.76
C ARG A 47 10.75 3.54 17.48
N GLY A 48 10.10 2.59 16.80
CA GLY A 48 8.96 1.85 17.31
C GLY A 48 7.64 2.62 17.26
N GLU A 49 7.59 3.77 16.61
CA GLU A 49 6.35 4.52 16.41
C GLU A 49 5.49 3.82 15.36
N VAL A 50 4.19 3.71 15.65
CA VAL A 50 3.22 3.03 14.79
C VAL A 50 2.19 4.05 14.29
N ILE A 51 2.08 4.16 12.97
CA ILE A 51 1.10 5.01 12.29
C ILE A 51 0.12 4.12 11.53
N ALA A 52 -1.17 4.30 11.80
CA ALA A 52 -2.25 3.71 11.00
C ALA A 52 -2.72 4.73 9.96
N VAL A 53 -2.75 4.34 8.69
CA VAL A 53 -3.30 5.17 7.60
C VAL A 53 -4.46 4.44 6.97
N GLU A 54 -5.65 5.03 7.08
CA GLU A 54 -6.88 4.50 6.49
C GLU A 54 -7.33 5.39 5.34
N GLY A 55 -7.97 4.80 4.34
CA GLY A 55 -8.54 5.59 3.26
C GLY A 55 -9.46 4.79 2.36
N ASP A 56 -10.43 5.50 1.81
CA ASP A 56 -11.39 4.95 0.86
C ASP A 56 -10.72 4.61 -0.47
N GLY A 57 -11.12 3.47 -1.01
CA GLY A 57 -10.60 2.90 -2.24
C GLY A 57 -9.08 2.65 -2.20
N VAL A 58 -8.47 2.79 -3.37
CA VAL A 58 -7.04 2.71 -3.65
C VAL A 58 -6.73 3.82 -4.66
N VAL A 59 -5.81 4.73 -4.33
CA VAL A 59 -5.46 5.91 -5.16
C VAL A 59 -6.68 6.73 -5.64
N GLY A 60 -7.71 6.85 -4.79
CA GLY A 60 -8.94 7.58 -5.12
C GLY A 60 -9.93 6.80 -5.99
N GLN A 61 -9.65 5.53 -6.27
CA GLN A 61 -10.51 4.65 -7.07
C GLN A 61 -11.06 3.50 -6.22
N SER A 62 -12.26 3.01 -6.52
CA SER A 62 -12.78 1.75 -5.99
C SER A 62 -12.73 0.69 -7.09
N PRO A 63 -11.58 0.03 -7.32
CA PRO A 63 -11.41 -0.85 -8.47
C PRO A 63 -12.36 -2.04 -8.38
N PHE A 64 -13.10 -2.26 -9.47
CA PHE A 64 -13.88 -3.46 -9.73
C PHE A 64 -13.00 -4.43 -10.52
N ILE A 65 -12.78 -5.63 -9.99
CA ILE A 65 -11.82 -6.61 -10.51
C ILE A 65 -12.59 -7.90 -10.82
N GLN A 66 -12.65 -8.32 -12.09
CA GLN A 66 -13.29 -9.58 -12.48
C GLN A 66 -12.48 -10.80 -12.02
N PRO A 67 -13.09 -12.00 -11.97
CA PRO A 67 -12.36 -13.25 -11.76
C PRO A 67 -11.15 -13.38 -12.71
N GLY A 68 -9.97 -13.65 -12.15
CA GLY A 68 -8.71 -13.80 -12.89
C GLY A 68 -8.07 -12.49 -13.35
N GLU A 69 -8.73 -11.34 -13.16
CA GLU A 69 -8.13 -10.04 -13.46
C GLU A 69 -7.30 -9.49 -12.30
N LYS A 70 -6.56 -8.43 -12.58
CA LYS A 70 -5.81 -7.68 -11.58
C LYS A 70 -5.97 -6.17 -11.75
N PHE A 71 -5.86 -5.47 -10.63
CA PHE A 71 -5.71 -4.03 -10.59
C PHE A 71 -4.31 -3.67 -10.12
N SER A 72 -3.56 -2.92 -10.92
CA SER A 72 -2.18 -2.51 -10.60
C SER A 72 -2.13 -1.00 -10.38
N TYR A 73 -1.43 -0.58 -9.34
CA TYR A 73 -1.29 0.84 -9.02
C TYR A 73 0.06 1.11 -8.33
N ASN A 74 0.41 2.39 -8.26
CA ASN A 74 1.53 2.85 -7.46
C ASN A 74 1.13 4.05 -6.60
N SER A 75 1.80 4.18 -5.46
CA SER A 75 1.69 5.32 -4.57
C SER A 75 3.00 5.41 -3.77
N PHE A 76 3.01 6.12 -2.65
CA PHE A 76 4.21 6.31 -1.85
C PHE A 76 3.92 6.48 -0.36
N HIS A 77 4.93 6.20 0.45
CA HIS A 77 5.03 6.66 1.83
C HIS A 77 6.12 7.72 1.95
N LEU A 78 5.86 8.75 2.75
CA LEU A 78 6.86 9.72 3.17
C LEU A 78 7.23 9.43 4.62
N LEU A 79 8.51 9.21 4.88
CA LEU A 79 9.04 8.87 6.19
C LEU A 79 9.98 9.97 6.70
N ASP A 80 9.97 10.14 8.01
CA ASP A 80 10.87 10.99 8.79
C ASP A 80 12.11 10.22 9.31
N THR A 81 12.15 8.91 9.05
CA THR A 81 13.13 7.93 9.54
C THR A 81 13.78 7.21 8.37
N ARG A 82 14.97 6.65 8.60
CA ARG A 82 15.73 5.97 7.54
C ARG A 82 15.27 4.54 7.30
N TRP A 83 14.54 3.97 8.25
CA TRP A 83 13.97 2.64 8.16
C TRP A 83 12.55 2.62 8.72
N ALA A 84 11.66 1.97 7.97
CA ALA A 84 10.33 1.60 8.45
C ALA A 84 9.82 0.35 7.73
N VAL A 85 8.76 -0.21 8.26
CA VAL A 85 8.04 -1.33 7.67
C VAL A 85 6.58 -0.99 7.52
N ALA A 86 6.02 -1.27 6.36
CA ALA A 86 4.61 -1.12 6.08
C ALA A 86 3.96 -2.49 5.83
N GLU A 87 2.76 -2.66 6.38
CA GLU A 87 1.87 -3.78 6.13
C GLU A 87 0.42 -3.31 6.21
N GLY A 88 -0.53 -4.10 5.73
CA GLY A 88 -1.90 -3.60 5.69
C GLY A 88 -2.94 -4.60 5.25
N SER A 89 -4.11 -4.08 4.89
CA SER A 89 -5.21 -4.86 4.32
C SER A 89 -6.07 -4.01 3.42
N TYR A 90 -6.62 -4.63 2.37
CA TYR A 90 -7.74 -4.09 1.61
C TYR A 90 -9.04 -4.63 2.15
N LEU A 91 -10.03 -3.75 2.19
CA LEU A 91 -11.42 -4.08 2.42
C LEU A 91 -12.17 -3.97 1.10
N GLY A 92 -12.94 -4.98 0.75
CA GLY A 92 -13.79 -5.01 -0.43
C GLY A 92 -15.12 -5.68 -0.19
N ILE A 93 -15.90 -5.76 -1.26
CA ILE A 93 -17.16 -6.51 -1.31
C ILE A 93 -17.17 -7.36 -2.58
N ASP A 94 -17.71 -8.57 -2.50
CA ASP A 94 -17.93 -9.41 -3.67
C ASP A 94 -19.28 -9.14 -4.36
N SER A 95 -19.55 -9.87 -5.44
CA SER A 95 -20.80 -9.77 -6.21
C SER A 95 -22.07 -10.13 -5.42
N LEU A 96 -21.94 -10.80 -4.27
CA LEU A 96 -23.05 -11.13 -3.37
C LEU A 96 -23.17 -10.14 -2.20
N GLY A 97 -22.35 -9.08 -2.19
CA GLY A 97 -22.32 -8.09 -1.12
C GLY A 97 -21.62 -8.55 0.15
N ARG A 98 -20.92 -9.70 0.12
CA ARG A 98 -20.15 -10.20 1.27
C ARG A 98 -18.84 -9.45 1.37
N THR A 99 -18.40 -9.21 2.60
CA THR A 99 -17.11 -8.56 2.86
C THR A 99 -15.95 -9.44 2.41
N VAL A 100 -14.99 -8.84 1.70
CA VAL A 100 -13.72 -9.44 1.35
C VAL A 100 -12.61 -8.68 2.08
N LEU A 101 -11.76 -9.40 2.81
CA LEU A 101 -10.56 -8.85 3.44
C LEU A 101 -9.35 -9.56 2.85
N THR A 102 -8.39 -8.80 2.32
CA THR A 102 -7.13 -9.36 1.84
C THR A 102 -5.95 -8.57 2.38
N ARG A 103 -4.86 -9.27 2.71
CA ARG A 103 -3.68 -8.66 3.33
C ARG A 103 -2.82 -7.98 2.29
N ILE A 104 -2.24 -6.85 2.68
CA ILE A 104 -1.10 -6.28 1.97
C ILE A 104 0.17 -6.81 2.64
N PRO A 105 0.99 -7.62 1.94
CA PRO A 105 2.18 -8.21 2.54
C PRO A 105 3.13 -7.15 3.10
N ARG A 106 3.79 -7.50 4.20
CA ARG A 106 4.82 -6.69 4.84
C ARG A 106 5.97 -6.41 3.86
N PHE A 107 6.43 -5.16 3.82
CA PHE A 107 7.64 -4.76 3.09
C PHE A 107 8.44 -3.70 3.84
N GLU A 108 9.75 -3.74 3.67
CA GLU A 108 10.68 -2.82 4.29
C GLU A 108 10.96 -1.62 3.39
N MET A 109 11.19 -0.47 4.03
CA MET A 109 11.56 0.79 3.41
C MET A 109 12.85 1.26 4.08
N THR A 110 13.97 1.00 3.43
CA THR A 110 15.31 1.33 3.94
C THR A 110 15.98 2.32 3.03
N VAL A 111 16.43 3.46 3.58
CA VAL A 111 17.26 4.42 2.85
C VAL A 111 18.59 3.74 2.52
N PRO A 112 18.97 3.62 1.24
CA PRO A 112 20.23 3.00 0.85
C PRO A 112 21.44 3.68 1.52
N PRO A 113 22.53 2.95 1.79
CA PRO A 113 23.78 3.57 2.20
C PRO A 113 24.26 4.55 1.14
N GLN A 114 24.86 5.66 1.58
CA GLN A 114 25.56 6.59 0.69
C GLN A 114 26.85 5.90 0.24
N VAL A 115 27.02 5.73 -1.07
CA VAL A 115 28.25 5.21 -1.68
C VAL A 115 29.10 6.38 -2.14
#